data_AF-A0A9X8YRF3-F1
#
_entry.id   AF-A0A9X8YRF3-F1
#
_cell.length_a   1.000
_cell.length_b   1.000
_cell.length_c   1.000
_cell.angle_alpha   90.00
_cell.angle_beta   90.00
_cell.angle_gamma   90.00
#
_symmetry.space_group_name_H-M   'P 1'
#
loop_
_entity.id
_entity.type
_entity.pdbx_description
1 polymer ?
#
loop_
_entity_poly.entity_id
_entity_poly.type
_entity_poly.pdbx_seq_one_letter_code
_entity_poly.pdbx_strand_id
1 'polypeptide(L)'
;LLSDKVSVDSACLSKLPSGDANSAPLALDQLQQQLPPLDLTINDLTLIPWQRYAGKLQLSSGPDGQRLHYRGPNLSAEAQLDEKQQLTLQSLTVVPPNSAQPLHLAGKITIPLDLASLPTQGALQGEMQTAYLEKPVLLDMRWQQQQGVLTVSEKGDDRPLAVLPWEVAPQRVSIKQGEWRWPYSEQPLNGGLSIALHDWSKGLDETEISARLNVITAGHNGKGNAVLTLGPGKVGLTDSDLRFQLT
;
A
#
# COMPACT_ATOMS: atom_id res chain seq x y z
N LEU A 1 20.81 -15.73 -15.35
CA LEU A 1 19.88 -16.84 -15.04
C LEU A 1 18.57 -16.59 -15.76
N LEU A 2 18.08 -17.59 -16.51
CA LEU A 2 16.79 -17.54 -17.18
C LEU A 2 15.90 -18.64 -16.61
N SER A 3 14.69 -18.29 -16.19
CA SER A 3 13.65 -19.24 -15.80
C SER A 3 12.39 -18.95 -16.59
N ASP A 4 11.75 -20.00 -17.11
CA ASP A 4 10.53 -19.83 -17.89
C ASP A 4 9.32 -19.55 -17.00
N LYS A 5 9.17 -20.29 -15.90
CA LYS A 5 8.02 -20.14 -15.02
C LYS A 5 8.40 -20.36 -13.56
N VAL A 6 7.97 -19.43 -12.71
CA VAL A 6 8.10 -19.52 -11.26
C VAL A 6 6.75 -19.22 -10.64
N SER A 7 6.26 -20.14 -9.81
CA SER A 7 5.06 -19.94 -9.02
C SER A 7 5.43 -19.93 -7.55
N VAL A 8 5.11 -18.84 -6.86
CA VAL A 8 5.36 -18.68 -5.43
C VAL A 8 4.03 -18.75 -4.71
N ASP A 9 3.92 -19.66 -3.75
CA ASP A 9 2.76 -19.74 -2.87
C ASP A 9 3.04 -18.91 -1.61
N SER A 10 2.26 -17.86 -1.37
CA SER A 10 2.45 -17.03 -0.18
C SER A 10 2.13 -17.76 1.12
N ALA A 11 1.27 -18.78 1.10
CA ALA A 11 1.03 -19.62 2.27
C ALA A 11 2.23 -20.52 2.61
N CYS A 12 3.16 -20.73 1.66
CA CYS A 12 4.44 -21.38 1.93
C CYS A 12 5.46 -20.41 2.53
N LEU A 13 5.47 -19.13 2.09
CA LEU A 13 6.37 -18.11 2.64
C LEU A 13 6.14 -17.89 4.14
N SER A 14 4.89 -17.91 4.60
CA SER A 14 4.56 -17.78 6.02
C SER A 14 4.96 -18.98 6.88
N LYS A 15 5.29 -20.12 6.25
CA LYS A 15 5.80 -21.32 6.92
C LYS A 15 7.33 -21.41 6.94
N LEU A 16 8.02 -20.42 6.37
CA LEU A 16 9.46 -20.33 6.51
C LEU A 16 9.80 -20.25 8.01
N PRO A 17 10.72 -21.09 8.51
CA PRO A 17 11.08 -21.06 9.92
C PRO A 17 11.53 -19.65 10.28
N SER A 18 10.92 -19.08 11.31
CA SER A 18 11.45 -17.89 11.94
C SER A 18 12.87 -18.24 12.39
N GLY A 19 13.87 -17.48 11.96
CA GLY A 19 15.25 -17.70 12.40
C GLY A 19 15.31 -17.79 13.92
N ASP A 20 16.20 -18.63 14.46
CA ASP A 20 16.40 -18.75 15.90
C ASP A 20 16.46 -17.37 16.54
N ALA A 21 15.81 -17.17 17.69
CA ALA A 21 15.81 -15.86 18.38
C ALA A 21 17.22 -15.34 18.74
N ASN A 22 18.23 -16.22 18.68
CA ASN A 22 19.65 -15.91 18.88
C ASN A 22 20.45 -15.76 17.56
N SER A 23 19.83 -15.96 16.41
CA SER A 23 20.45 -15.70 15.11
C SER A 23 20.27 -14.23 14.74
N ALA A 24 21.36 -13.59 14.31
CA ALA A 24 21.28 -12.21 13.83
C ALA A 24 20.31 -12.16 12.64
N PRO A 25 19.35 -11.20 12.60
CA PRO A 25 18.47 -11.06 11.46
C PRO A 25 19.30 -10.90 10.19
N LEU A 26 18.88 -11.58 9.13
CA LEU A 26 19.60 -11.55 7.86
C LEU A 26 19.69 -10.09 7.38
N ALA A 27 20.90 -9.55 7.43
CA ALA A 27 21.17 -8.19 7.02
C ALA A 27 21.24 -8.13 5.49
N LEU A 28 20.37 -7.32 4.91
CA LEU A 28 20.16 -7.18 3.48
C LEU A 28 21.42 -6.66 2.78
N ASP A 29 22.17 -5.74 3.41
CA ASP A 29 23.46 -5.28 2.90
C ASP A 29 24.48 -6.41 2.78
N GLN A 30 24.58 -7.29 3.78
CA GLN A 30 25.49 -8.43 3.73
C GLN A 30 25.10 -9.41 2.64
N LEU A 31 23.81 -9.71 2.48
CA LEU A 31 23.33 -10.55 1.39
C LEU A 31 23.67 -9.90 0.04
N GLN A 32 23.40 -8.59 -0.10
CA GLN A 32 23.64 -7.85 -1.34
C GLN A 32 25.11 -7.77 -1.72
N GLN A 33 26.02 -7.60 -0.76
CA GLN A 33 27.47 -7.60 -0.99
C GLN A 33 28.00 -8.97 -1.43
N GLN A 34 27.33 -10.05 -1.07
CA GLN A 34 27.69 -11.41 -1.48
C GLN A 34 27.08 -11.80 -2.84
N LEU A 35 26.12 -11.02 -3.36
CA LEU A 35 25.55 -11.28 -4.67
C LEU A 35 26.56 -10.87 -5.76
N PRO A 36 27.05 -11.80 -6.59
CA PRO A 36 27.79 -11.42 -7.79
C PRO A 36 26.88 -10.57 -8.69
N PRO A 37 27.44 -9.82 -9.65
CA PRO A 37 26.64 -9.21 -10.71
C PRO A 37 25.68 -10.26 -11.28
N LEU A 38 24.38 -10.01 -11.12
CA LEU A 38 23.33 -10.97 -11.37
C LEU A 38 22.33 -10.36 -12.33
N ASP A 39 22.16 -11.01 -13.47
CA ASP A 39 21.01 -10.80 -14.34
C ASP A 39 20.07 -12.01 -14.23
N LEU A 40 18.89 -11.78 -13.67
CA LEU A 40 17.83 -12.77 -13.53
C LEU A 40 16.64 -12.34 -14.39
N THR A 41 16.18 -13.24 -15.25
CA THR A 41 14.92 -13.07 -15.98
C THR A 41 14.01 -14.25 -15.67
N ILE A 42 12.79 -13.95 -15.20
CA ILE A 42 11.69 -14.90 -15.04
C ILE A 42 10.61 -14.50 -16.04
N ASN A 43 10.30 -15.34 -17.01
CA ASN A 43 9.35 -15.02 -18.07
C ASN A 43 7.90 -14.97 -17.56
N ASP A 44 7.53 -15.87 -16.65
CA ASP A 44 6.23 -15.93 -16.00
C ASP A 44 6.40 -16.12 -14.48
N LEU A 45 6.35 -15.01 -13.73
CA LEU A 45 6.29 -15.03 -12.27
C LEU A 45 4.84 -14.89 -11.81
N THR A 46 4.35 -15.92 -11.13
CA THR A 46 3.01 -15.96 -10.55
C THR A 46 3.10 -16.03 -9.02
N LEU A 47 2.39 -15.15 -8.31
CA LEU A 47 2.21 -15.23 -6.86
C LEU A 47 0.80 -15.73 -6.58
N ILE A 48 0.64 -16.85 -5.86
CA ILE A 48 -0.66 -17.42 -5.50
C ILE A 48 -1.11 -16.79 -4.17
N PRO A 49 -2.36 -16.32 -4.02
CA PRO A 49 -3.50 -16.41 -4.96
C PRO A 49 -3.70 -15.18 -5.86
N TRP A 50 -2.67 -14.39 -6.13
CA TRP A 50 -2.73 -13.17 -6.94
C TRP A 50 -2.34 -13.38 -8.41
N GLN A 51 -2.80 -14.47 -9.03
CA GLN A 51 -2.36 -14.84 -10.40
C GLN A 51 -2.75 -13.80 -11.47
N ARG A 52 -3.74 -12.94 -11.19
CA ARG A 52 -4.12 -11.80 -12.05
C ARG A 52 -2.95 -10.86 -12.36
N TYR A 53 -1.98 -10.77 -11.47
CA TYR A 53 -0.83 -9.88 -11.61
C TYR A 53 0.41 -10.59 -12.14
N ALA A 54 0.30 -11.84 -12.59
CA ALA A 54 1.42 -12.58 -13.16
C ALA A 54 2.06 -11.85 -14.36
N GLY A 55 3.36 -12.05 -14.55
CA GLY A 55 4.11 -11.29 -15.52
C GLY A 55 5.60 -11.58 -15.50
N LYS A 56 6.32 -10.92 -16.39
CA LYS A 56 7.75 -11.06 -16.56
C LYS A 56 8.50 -10.22 -15.52
N LEU A 57 9.44 -10.84 -14.80
CA LEU A 57 10.38 -10.16 -13.91
C LEU A 57 11.76 -10.13 -14.54
N GLN A 58 12.40 -8.96 -14.53
CA GLN A 58 13.81 -8.78 -14.83
C GLN A 58 14.45 -8.08 -13.65
N LEU A 59 15.46 -8.72 -13.07
CA LEU A 59 16.24 -8.18 -11.97
C LEU A 59 17.70 -8.14 -12.41
N SER A 60 18.33 -6.98 -12.30
CA SER A 60 19.76 -6.82 -12.48
C SER A 60 20.37 -6.26 -11.20
N SER A 61 21.50 -6.81 -10.78
CA SER A 61 22.27 -6.36 -9.61
C SER A 61 23.70 -6.11 -10.04
N GLY A 62 24.27 -4.97 -9.66
CA GLY A 62 25.64 -4.58 -9.98
C GLY A 62 26.18 -3.51 -9.04
N PRO A 63 27.33 -2.89 -9.35
CA PRO A 63 27.96 -1.87 -8.52
C PRO A 63 27.06 -0.65 -8.27
N ASP A 64 26.23 -0.29 -9.26
CA ASP A 64 25.33 0.88 -9.20
C ASP A 64 23.99 0.57 -8.50
N GLY A 65 23.90 -0.58 -7.81
CA GLY A 65 22.71 -1.05 -7.11
C GLY A 65 21.88 -2.07 -7.90
N GLN A 66 20.59 -2.17 -7.56
CA GLN A 66 19.66 -3.14 -8.13
C GLN A 66 18.60 -2.45 -8.96
N ARG A 67 18.29 -3.00 -10.13
CA ARG A 67 17.19 -2.55 -10.98
C ARG A 67 16.20 -3.67 -11.19
N LEU A 68 14.94 -3.36 -10.95
CA LEU A 68 13.81 -4.24 -11.15
C LEU A 68 12.91 -3.68 -12.25
N HIS A 69 12.59 -4.53 -13.21
CA HIS A 69 11.58 -4.26 -14.23
C HIS A 69 10.58 -5.41 -14.23
N TYR A 70 9.31 -5.07 -14.00
CA TYR A 70 8.20 -6.00 -14.00
C TYR A 70 7.19 -5.61 -15.07
N ARG A 71 6.72 -6.59 -15.84
CA ARG A 71 5.76 -6.37 -16.91
C ARG A 71 4.74 -7.50 -16.98
N GLY A 72 3.51 -7.19 -16.60
CA GLY A 72 2.32 -8.02 -16.74
C GLY A 72 1.13 -7.22 -17.26
N PRO A 73 -0.02 -7.86 -17.48
CA PRO A 73 -1.21 -7.21 -18.04
C PRO A 73 -1.89 -6.25 -17.05
N ASN A 74 -1.79 -6.51 -15.74
CA ASN A 74 -2.45 -5.71 -14.69
C ASN A 74 -1.44 -5.07 -13.70
N LEU A 75 -0.15 -5.31 -13.91
CA LEU A 75 0.93 -4.82 -13.05
C LEU A 75 2.17 -4.55 -13.89
N SER A 76 2.69 -3.33 -13.83
CA SER A 76 4.03 -3.02 -14.32
C SER A 76 4.78 -2.18 -13.30
N ALA A 77 6.08 -2.39 -13.20
CA ALA A 77 6.93 -1.66 -12.27
C ALA A 77 8.33 -1.45 -12.84
N GLU A 78 8.86 -0.25 -12.61
CA GLU A 78 10.26 0.11 -12.79
C GLU A 78 10.75 0.69 -11.48
N ALA A 79 11.75 0.03 -10.90
CA ALA A 79 12.32 0.43 -9.63
C ALA A 79 13.86 0.28 -9.64
N GLN A 80 14.52 1.15 -8.90
CA GLN A 80 15.95 1.09 -8.64
C GLN A 80 16.22 1.22 -7.14
N LEU A 81 17.00 0.30 -6.59
CA LEU A 81 17.54 0.39 -5.23
C LEU A 81 19.02 0.78 -5.33
N ASP A 82 19.38 1.93 -4.78
CA ASP A 82 20.77 2.38 -4.76
C ASP A 82 21.56 1.77 -3.58
N GLU A 83 22.87 2.02 -3.57
CA GLU A 83 23.81 1.59 -2.51
C GLU A 83 23.47 2.15 -1.12
N LYS A 84 22.64 3.19 -1.03
CA LYS A 84 22.19 3.83 0.22
C LYS A 84 20.84 3.30 0.69
N GLN A 85 20.37 2.19 0.11
CA GLN A 85 19.05 1.61 0.36
C GLN A 85 17.89 2.56 0.03
N GLN A 86 18.08 3.51 -0.89
CA GLN A 86 16.99 4.31 -1.41
C GLN A 86 16.36 3.61 -2.62
N LEU A 87 15.15 3.08 -2.43
CA LEU A 87 14.31 2.59 -3.49
C LEU A 87 13.66 3.79 -4.18
N THR A 88 14.02 4.04 -5.42
CA THR A 88 13.30 4.94 -6.33
C THR A 88 12.35 4.10 -7.17
N LEU A 89 11.05 4.34 -7.01
CA LEU A 89 9.99 3.80 -7.84
C LEU A 89 9.77 4.77 -9.00
N GLN A 90 10.36 4.49 -10.17
CA GLN A 90 10.19 5.35 -11.34
C GLN A 90 8.77 5.29 -11.87
N SER A 91 8.20 4.08 -11.92
CA SER A 91 6.80 3.88 -12.22
C SER A 91 6.29 2.59 -11.60
N LEU A 92 5.06 2.62 -11.11
CA LEU A 92 4.28 1.45 -10.76
C LEU A 92 2.87 1.69 -11.27
N THR A 93 2.38 0.78 -12.11
CA THR A 93 1.01 0.79 -12.60
C THR A 93 0.31 -0.46 -12.12
N VAL A 94 -0.82 -0.29 -11.42
CA VAL A 94 -1.64 -1.39 -10.92
C VAL A 94 -3.06 -1.21 -11.45
N VAL A 95 -3.62 -2.24 -12.06
CA VAL A 95 -5.04 -2.29 -12.44
C VAL A 95 -5.81 -3.05 -11.37
N PRO A 96 -6.61 -2.37 -10.52
CA PRO A 96 -7.34 -3.03 -9.44
C PRO A 96 -8.33 -4.09 -9.95
N PRO A 97 -8.70 -5.09 -9.12
CA PRO A 97 -9.53 -6.21 -9.60
C PRO A 97 -10.91 -5.78 -10.10
N ASN A 98 -11.50 -4.77 -9.46
CA ASN A 98 -12.86 -4.29 -9.71
C ASN A 98 -12.87 -2.93 -10.45
N SER A 99 -11.78 -2.57 -11.12
CA SER A 99 -11.66 -1.31 -11.86
C SER A 99 -10.92 -1.55 -13.19
N ALA A 100 -11.34 -0.84 -14.24
CA ALA A 100 -10.57 -0.74 -15.48
C ALA A 100 -9.55 0.40 -15.44
N GLN A 101 -9.67 1.31 -14.46
CA GLN A 101 -8.80 2.48 -14.35
C GLN A 101 -7.52 2.12 -13.57
N PRO A 102 -6.33 2.32 -14.17
CA PRO A 102 -5.07 2.05 -13.51
C PRO A 102 -4.78 3.10 -12.43
N LEU A 103 -4.14 2.65 -11.36
CA LEU A 103 -3.44 3.48 -10.40
C LEU A 103 -1.97 3.59 -10.81
N HIS A 104 -1.51 4.82 -11.05
CA HIS A 104 -0.10 5.11 -11.28
C HIS A 104 0.54 5.61 -9.98
N LEU A 105 1.75 5.12 -9.67
CA LEU A 105 2.52 5.48 -8.50
C LEU A 105 3.98 5.73 -8.87
N ALA A 106 4.59 6.70 -8.21
CA ALA A 106 6.02 6.98 -8.29
C ALA A 106 6.51 7.56 -6.96
N GLY A 107 7.80 7.44 -6.67
CA GLY A 107 8.36 8.07 -5.49
C GLY A 107 9.62 7.42 -4.97
N LYS A 108 9.94 7.71 -3.71
CA LYS A 108 11.18 7.27 -3.06
C LYS A 108 10.89 6.74 -1.67
N ILE A 109 11.54 5.63 -1.34
CA ILE A 109 11.39 4.92 -0.07
C ILE A 109 12.77 4.55 0.44
N THR A 110 13.04 4.71 1.74
CA THR A 110 14.26 4.18 2.34
C THR A 110 13.99 2.79 2.89
N ILE A 111 14.66 1.79 2.31
CA ILE A 111 14.53 0.39 2.67
C ILE A 111 15.42 0.11 3.89
N PRO A 112 14.89 -0.52 4.95
CA PRO A 112 15.71 -0.92 6.07
C PRO A 112 16.65 -2.06 5.68
N LEU A 113 17.76 -2.17 6.40
CA LEU A 113 18.75 -3.23 6.18
C LEU A 113 18.29 -4.59 6.72
N ASP A 114 17.24 -4.64 7.53
CA ASP A 114 16.65 -5.89 7.98
C ASP A 114 15.30 -6.14 7.29
N LEU A 115 14.98 -7.42 7.12
CA LEU A 115 13.73 -7.86 6.47
C LEU A 115 12.49 -7.73 7.38
N ALA A 116 12.65 -7.35 8.65
CA ALA A 116 11.57 -7.30 9.63
C ALA A 116 11.01 -5.87 9.84
N SER A 117 11.83 -4.86 9.61
CA SER A 117 11.48 -3.46 9.85
C SER A 117 10.71 -2.87 8.68
N LEU A 118 9.87 -1.90 9.00
CA LEU A 118 9.20 -1.07 8.00
C LEU A 118 10.10 0.07 7.52
N PRO A 119 9.92 0.54 6.29
CA PRO A 119 10.55 1.77 5.81
C PRO A 119 10.31 2.95 6.73
N THR A 120 11.38 3.54 7.24
CA THR A 120 11.30 4.67 8.18
C THR A 120 11.04 5.99 7.48
N GLN A 121 11.20 6.10 6.17
CA GLN A 121 10.87 7.33 5.46
C GLN A 121 10.52 7.05 4.01
N GLY A 122 9.66 7.89 3.46
CA GLY A 122 9.34 7.86 2.05
C GLY A 122 8.34 8.93 1.64
N ALA A 123 8.26 9.07 0.32
CA ALA A 123 7.30 9.91 -0.36
C ALA A 123 6.82 9.14 -1.59
N LEU A 124 5.51 8.89 -1.67
CA LEU A 124 4.85 8.28 -2.80
C LEU A 124 3.79 9.24 -3.33
N GLN A 125 3.75 9.38 -4.65
CA GLN A 125 2.76 10.14 -5.36
C GLN A 125 2.02 9.21 -6.30
N GLY A 126 0.72 9.44 -6.46
CA GLY A 126 -0.09 8.67 -7.37
C GLY A 126 -1.15 9.49 -8.07
N GLU A 127 -1.61 8.95 -9.19
CA GLU A 127 -2.69 9.49 -9.99
C GLU A 127 -3.59 8.33 -10.42
N MET A 128 -4.90 8.52 -10.30
CA MET A 128 -5.90 7.55 -10.70
C MET A 128 -7.14 8.26 -11.23
N GLN A 129 -7.60 7.84 -12.41
CA GLN A 129 -8.92 8.24 -12.89
C GLN A 129 -10.00 7.44 -12.15
N THR A 130 -11.08 8.10 -11.75
CA THR A 130 -12.22 7.42 -11.12
C THR A 130 -13.39 7.35 -12.09
N ALA A 131 -14.34 6.45 -11.82
CA ALA A 131 -15.59 6.39 -12.59
C ALA A 131 -16.58 7.51 -12.26
N TYR A 132 -16.34 8.25 -11.16
CA TYR A 132 -17.30 9.19 -10.58
C TYR A 132 -16.88 10.65 -10.70
N LEU A 133 -15.58 10.92 -10.85
CA LEU A 133 -15.03 12.27 -10.95
C LEU A 133 -14.54 12.51 -12.37
N GLU A 134 -14.77 13.73 -12.86
CA GLU A 134 -14.32 14.14 -14.19
C GLU A 134 -12.79 14.21 -14.23
N LYS A 135 -12.16 14.81 -13.21
CA LYS A 135 -10.71 14.94 -13.15
C LYS A 135 -10.06 13.79 -12.38
N PRO A 136 -8.79 13.47 -12.67
CA PRO A 136 -8.04 12.47 -11.92
C PRO A 136 -7.93 12.83 -10.43
N VAL A 137 -7.88 11.79 -9.60
CA VAL A 137 -7.54 11.91 -8.18
C VAL A 137 -6.04 11.74 -8.02
N LEU A 138 -5.44 12.67 -7.28
CA LEU A 138 -4.04 12.67 -6.88
C LEU A 138 -3.92 12.14 -5.45
N LEU A 139 -2.93 11.28 -5.24
CA LEU A 139 -2.53 10.73 -3.95
C LEU A 139 -1.13 11.27 -3.64
N ASP A 140 -0.91 11.87 -2.48
CA ASP A 140 0.42 12.22 -1.97
C ASP A 140 0.55 11.64 -0.57
N MET A 141 1.46 10.67 -0.40
CA MET A 141 1.74 10.01 0.86
C MET A 141 3.18 10.29 1.25
N ARG A 142 3.38 10.89 2.42
CA ARG A 142 4.71 11.17 2.97
C ARG A 142 4.78 10.74 4.40
N TRP A 143 5.92 10.18 4.78
CA TRP A 143 6.14 9.72 6.14
C TRP A 143 7.57 9.83 6.58
N GLN A 144 7.72 9.91 7.90
CA GLN A 144 8.98 9.87 8.59
C GLN A 144 8.78 9.13 9.91
N GLN A 145 9.71 8.24 10.21
CA GLN A 145 9.63 7.21 11.24
C GLN A 145 8.33 6.40 11.13
N GLN A 146 7.55 6.35 12.22
CA GLN A 146 6.34 5.55 12.34
C GLN A 146 5.07 6.33 11.97
N GLN A 147 5.15 7.51 11.38
CA GLN A 147 3.98 8.34 11.11
C GLN A 147 4.08 9.09 9.78
N GLY A 148 2.92 9.37 9.20
CA GLY A 148 2.82 10.07 7.93
C GLY A 148 1.44 10.65 7.69
N VAL A 149 1.27 11.23 6.51
CA VAL A 149 -0.01 11.74 6.05
C VAL A 149 -0.23 11.27 4.62
N LEU A 150 -1.42 10.74 4.36
CA LEU A 150 -1.94 10.55 3.01
C LEU A 150 -2.91 11.68 2.69
N THR A 151 -2.62 12.43 1.65
CA THR A 151 -3.50 13.47 1.11
C THR A 151 -4.10 12.99 -0.21
N VAL A 152 -5.41 13.13 -0.34
CA VAL A 152 -6.17 12.79 -1.55
C VAL A 152 -6.78 14.08 -2.08
N SER A 153 -6.53 14.42 -3.35
CA SER A 153 -7.04 15.66 -3.96
C SER A 153 -7.55 15.40 -5.36
N GLU A 154 -8.52 16.17 -5.83
CA GLU A 154 -8.84 16.20 -7.26
C GLU A 154 -7.82 17.08 -7.98
N LYS A 155 -7.39 16.69 -9.19
CA LYS A 155 -6.37 17.41 -9.96
C LYS A 155 -6.83 18.86 -10.24
N GLY A 156 -6.05 19.83 -9.75
CA GLY A 156 -6.33 21.25 -9.91
C GLY A 156 -7.38 21.82 -8.93
N ASP A 157 -7.73 21.08 -7.88
CA ASP A 157 -8.45 21.64 -6.73
C ASP A 157 -7.46 22.07 -5.63
N ASP A 158 -7.72 23.20 -4.99
CA ASP A 158 -6.89 23.76 -3.92
C ASP A 158 -7.15 23.11 -2.56
N ARG A 159 -8.31 22.45 -2.41
CA ARG A 159 -8.66 21.76 -1.16
C ARG A 159 -8.53 20.25 -1.34
N PRO A 160 -7.94 19.51 -0.38
CA PRO A 160 -7.90 18.05 -0.46
C PRO A 160 -9.29 17.46 -0.24
N LEU A 161 -9.60 16.37 -0.93
CA LEU A 161 -10.76 15.51 -0.67
C LEU A 161 -10.60 14.73 0.64
N ALA A 162 -9.38 14.35 1.00
CA ALA A 162 -9.10 13.75 2.29
C ALA A 162 -7.68 14.07 2.77
N VAL A 163 -7.53 14.21 4.09
CA VAL A 163 -6.23 14.29 4.78
C VAL A 163 -6.25 13.24 5.87
N LEU A 164 -5.40 12.24 5.75
CA LEU A 164 -5.41 11.04 6.58
C LEU A 164 -4.06 10.88 7.28
N PRO A 165 -3.89 11.48 8.48
CA PRO A 165 -2.73 11.23 9.31
C PRO A 165 -2.74 9.79 9.78
N TRP A 166 -1.63 9.09 9.59
CA TRP A 166 -1.48 7.70 9.98
C TRP A 166 -0.25 7.48 10.85
N GLU A 167 -0.33 6.45 11.68
CA GLU A 167 0.76 5.94 12.50
C GLU A 167 0.85 4.41 12.39
N VAL A 168 2.06 3.87 12.52
CA VAL A 168 2.33 2.44 12.52
C VAL A 168 3.10 2.00 13.75
N ALA A 169 2.63 0.92 14.36
CA ALA A 169 3.25 0.19 15.44
C ALA A 169 3.34 -1.30 15.03
N PRO A 170 4.18 -2.11 15.70
CA PRO A 170 4.42 -3.50 15.31
C PRO A 170 3.15 -4.34 15.10
N GLN A 171 2.08 -4.08 15.86
CA GLN A 171 0.81 -4.81 15.75
C GLN A 171 -0.39 -3.93 15.38
N ARG A 172 -0.17 -2.64 15.06
CA ARG A 172 -1.27 -1.72 14.76
C ARG A 172 -0.88 -0.69 13.70
N VAL A 173 -1.70 -0.52 12.69
CA VAL A 173 -1.71 0.68 11.83
C VAL A 173 -2.96 1.46 12.18
N SER A 174 -2.88 2.78 12.32
CA SER A 174 -4.08 3.58 12.54
C SER A 174 -4.08 4.90 11.78
N ILE A 175 -5.26 5.31 11.35
CA ILE A 175 -5.58 6.68 10.94
C ILE A 175 -6.35 7.31 12.09
N LYS A 176 -5.82 8.38 12.66
CA LYS A 176 -6.45 9.14 13.73
C LYS A 176 -6.78 10.52 13.22
N GLN A 177 -8.01 10.98 13.50
CA GLN A 177 -8.44 12.32 13.12
C GLN A 177 -8.28 12.59 11.62
N GLY A 178 -8.54 11.57 10.78
CA GLY A 178 -8.62 11.79 9.35
C GLY A 178 -9.80 12.69 9.03
N GLU A 179 -9.65 13.54 8.03
CA GLU A 179 -10.70 14.42 7.55
C GLU A 179 -10.99 14.11 6.10
N TRP A 180 -12.26 14.22 5.71
CA TRP A 180 -12.68 14.01 4.33
C TRP A 180 -13.79 14.99 3.96
N ARG A 181 -13.90 15.25 2.66
CA ARG A 181 -14.97 16.04 2.05
C ARG A 181 -15.44 15.40 0.75
N TRP A 182 -16.72 15.61 0.46
CA TRP A 182 -17.36 15.28 -0.80
C TRP A 182 -18.15 16.49 -1.29
N PRO A 183 -17.57 17.33 -2.17
CA PRO A 183 -18.17 18.59 -2.58
C PRO A 183 -19.18 18.47 -3.74
N TYR A 184 -19.35 17.29 -4.33
CA TYR A 184 -20.00 17.12 -5.63
C TYR A 184 -21.53 16.94 -5.58
N SER A 185 -22.11 16.74 -4.39
CA SER A 185 -23.55 16.62 -4.19
C SER A 185 -24.22 17.99 -4.01
N GLU A 186 -25.53 18.07 -4.28
CA GLU A 186 -26.35 19.28 -4.00
C GLU A 186 -26.19 19.75 -2.55
N GLN A 187 -25.96 18.81 -1.63
CA GLN A 187 -25.55 19.08 -0.27
C GLN A 187 -24.14 18.52 -0.03
N PRO A 188 -23.11 19.37 0.07
CA PRO A 188 -21.74 18.92 0.33
C PRO A 188 -21.65 18.15 1.65
N LEU A 189 -20.87 17.08 1.64
CA LEU A 189 -20.62 16.25 2.80
C LEU A 189 -19.18 16.46 3.28
N ASN A 190 -18.96 16.31 4.57
CA ASN A 190 -17.64 16.22 5.16
C ASN A 190 -17.69 15.43 6.45
N GLY A 191 -16.52 15.12 7.01
CA GLY A 191 -16.46 14.69 8.39
C GLY A 191 -15.14 14.04 8.75
N GLY A 192 -15.18 13.26 9.81
CA GLY A 192 -14.02 12.60 10.39
C GLY A 192 -13.95 11.13 9.99
N LEU A 193 -12.73 10.61 9.87
CA LEU A 193 -12.41 9.21 9.65
C LEU A 193 -11.41 8.76 10.71
N SER A 194 -11.67 7.60 11.31
CA SER A 194 -10.68 6.89 12.12
C SER A 194 -10.69 5.43 11.72
N ILE A 195 -9.51 4.85 11.54
CA ILE A 195 -9.32 3.45 11.16
C ILE A 195 -8.22 2.89 12.06
N ALA A 196 -8.38 1.65 12.53
CA ALA A 196 -7.30 0.90 13.13
C ALA A 196 -7.30 -0.54 12.57
N LEU A 197 -6.15 -0.96 12.08
CA LEU A 197 -5.83 -2.31 11.64
C LEU A 197 -4.96 -2.95 12.71
N HIS A 198 -5.42 -4.07 13.28
CA HIS A 198 -4.70 -4.82 14.30
C HIS A 198 -4.13 -6.10 13.70
N ASP A 199 -3.04 -6.59 14.28
CA ASP A 199 -2.40 -7.86 13.92
C ASP A 199 -1.99 -7.97 12.43
N TRP A 200 -1.85 -6.83 11.76
CA TRP A 200 -1.51 -6.74 10.34
C TRP A 200 -0.18 -7.44 9.99
N SER A 201 0.74 -7.50 10.95
CA SER A 201 2.03 -8.18 10.81
C SER A 201 1.93 -9.71 10.72
N LYS A 202 0.78 -10.29 11.11
CA LYS A 202 0.51 -11.74 11.00
C LYS A 202 -0.07 -12.14 9.65
N GLY A 203 -0.36 -11.17 8.77
CA GLY A 203 -0.95 -11.38 7.44
C GLY A 203 -2.35 -10.78 7.32
N LEU A 204 -2.82 -10.61 6.07
CA LEU A 204 -4.13 -9.99 5.78
C LEU A 204 -5.31 -10.76 6.38
N ASP A 205 -5.24 -12.09 6.42
CA ASP A 205 -6.32 -12.94 6.95
C ASP A 205 -6.47 -12.84 8.48
N GLU A 206 -5.39 -12.49 9.18
CA GLU A 206 -5.39 -12.26 10.63
C GLU A 206 -5.61 -10.79 10.98
N THR A 207 -5.72 -9.91 9.98
CA THR A 207 -5.90 -8.48 10.21
C THR A 207 -7.33 -8.18 10.66
N GLU A 208 -7.46 -7.57 11.83
CA GLU A 208 -8.74 -7.06 12.35
C GLU A 208 -8.88 -5.56 12.07
N ILE A 209 -9.97 -5.16 11.45
CA ILE A 209 -10.30 -3.77 11.18
C ILE A 209 -11.32 -3.23 12.18
N SER A 210 -11.09 -2.01 12.62
CA SER A 210 -12.11 -1.15 13.22
C SER A 210 -12.08 0.20 12.51
N ALA A 211 -13.25 0.74 12.19
CA ALA A 211 -13.33 2.06 11.59
C ALA A 211 -14.54 2.84 12.10
N ARG A 212 -14.40 4.16 12.17
CA ARG A 212 -15.47 5.10 12.48
C ARG A 212 -15.44 6.22 11.45
N LEU A 213 -16.55 6.39 10.75
CA LEU A 213 -16.77 7.44 9.77
C LEU A 213 -17.88 8.35 10.30
N ASN A 214 -17.56 9.62 10.47
CA ASN A 214 -18.54 10.65 10.74
C ASN A 214 -18.89 11.38 9.45
N VAL A 215 -20.18 11.57 9.19
CA VAL A 215 -20.73 12.26 8.02
C VAL A 215 -21.58 13.43 8.51
N ILE A 216 -21.19 14.63 8.10
CA ILE A 216 -21.85 15.88 8.39
C ILE A 216 -22.35 16.46 7.07
N THR A 217 -23.64 16.80 7.02
CA THR A 217 -24.21 17.53 5.90
C THR A 217 -24.09 19.04 6.12
N ALA A 218 -23.70 19.78 5.08
CA ALA A 218 -23.72 21.25 5.11
C ALA A 218 -24.99 21.76 4.40
N GLY A 219 -26.08 21.98 5.14
CA GLY A 219 -27.34 22.51 4.59
C GLY A 219 -27.78 23.84 5.19
N HIS A 220 -28.47 24.66 4.37
CA HIS A 220 -29.14 25.90 4.81
C HIS A 220 -30.28 25.61 5.81
N ASN A 221 -30.92 24.44 5.71
CA ASN A 221 -32.08 24.03 6.51
C ASN A 221 -31.74 23.12 7.71
N GLY A 222 -30.45 22.93 8.02
CA GLY A 222 -30.01 22.11 9.15
C GLY A 222 -28.71 21.35 8.88
N LYS A 223 -28.03 20.95 9.97
CA LYS A 223 -26.87 20.05 9.96
C LYS A 223 -27.32 18.67 10.41
N GLY A 224 -27.23 17.68 9.53
CA GLY A 224 -27.38 16.28 9.89
C GLY A 224 -26.02 15.71 10.28
N ASN A 225 -25.99 14.86 11.30
CA ASN A 225 -24.79 14.09 11.67
C ASN A 225 -25.15 12.62 11.66
N ALA A 226 -24.40 11.82 10.92
CA ALA A 226 -24.52 10.37 10.91
C ALA A 226 -23.15 9.76 11.21
N VAL A 227 -23.12 8.77 12.09
CA VAL A 227 -21.90 8.04 12.44
C VAL A 227 -22.05 6.61 11.99
N LEU A 228 -21.15 6.17 11.10
CA LEU A 228 -21.00 4.78 10.73
C LEU A 228 -19.81 4.18 11.49
N THR A 229 -20.03 3.06 12.17
CA THR A 229 -18.99 2.27 12.82
C THR A 229 -18.90 0.90 12.15
N LEU A 230 -17.67 0.49 11.85
CA LEU A 230 -17.31 -0.80 11.27
C LEU A 230 -16.41 -1.55 12.26
N GLY A 231 -16.71 -2.82 12.49
CA GLY A 231 -15.90 -3.72 13.30
C GLY A 231 -16.03 -3.46 14.81
N PRO A 232 -15.16 -4.08 15.64
CA PRO A 232 -14.04 -4.96 15.25
C PRO A 232 -14.47 -6.19 14.42
N GLY A 233 -13.67 -6.57 13.43
CA GLY A 233 -13.88 -7.77 12.62
C GLY A 233 -12.74 -8.08 11.65
N LYS A 234 -12.58 -9.35 11.26
CA LYS A 234 -11.51 -9.79 10.34
C LYS A 234 -11.78 -9.32 8.90
N VAL A 235 -10.73 -8.90 8.20
CA VAL A 235 -10.78 -8.43 6.79
C VAL A 235 -10.63 -9.59 5.79
N GLY A 236 -10.60 -10.85 6.26
CA GLY A 236 -10.37 -12.03 5.44
C GLY A 236 -11.31 -12.10 4.22
N LEU A 237 -10.73 -12.31 3.03
CA LEU A 237 -11.47 -12.36 1.76
C LEU A 237 -12.43 -13.56 1.67
N THR A 238 -12.21 -14.60 2.48
CA THR A 238 -13.03 -15.82 2.53
C THR A 238 -13.93 -15.91 3.76
N ASP A 239 -13.61 -15.20 4.85
CA ASP A 239 -14.35 -15.23 6.11
C ASP A 239 -14.22 -13.86 6.80
N SER A 240 -15.27 -13.03 6.67
CA SER A 240 -15.31 -11.65 7.16
C SER A 240 -16.52 -11.45 8.07
N ASP A 241 -16.31 -11.41 9.38
CA ASP A 241 -17.33 -11.03 10.38
C ASP A 241 -17.23 -9.54 10.70
N LEU A 242 -17.72 -8.70 9.77
CA LEU A 242 -17.71 -7.25 9.91
C LEU A 242 -19.09 -6.77 10.37
N ARG A 243 -19.17 -6.23 11.60
CA ARG A 243 -20.37 -5.58 12.12
C ARG A 243 -20.44 -4.14 11.68
N PHE A 244 -21.63 -3.70 11.27
CA PHE A 244 -21.91 -2.33 10.87
C PHE A 244 -22.97 -1.74 11.80
N GLN A 245 -22.69 -0.55 12.32
CA GLN A 245 -23.66 0.22 13.11
C GLN A 245 -23.75 1.64 12.58
N LEU A 246 -24.96 2.08 12.24
CA LEU A 246 -25.26 3.46 11.85
C LEU A 246 -26.06 4.12 12.98
N THR A 247 -25.60 5.28 13.45
CA THR A 247 -26.26 6.09 14.50
C THR A 247 -26.38 7.53 14.09
#